data_AF-A0ABF7PVW8-F1
#
_entry.id   AF-A0ABF7PVW8-F1
#
_cell.length_a   1.000
_cell.length_b   1.000
_cell.length_c   1.000
_cell.angle_alpha   90.00
_cell.angle_beta   90.00
_cell.angle_gamma   90.00
#
_symmetry.space_group_name_H-M   'P 1'
#
loop_
_entity.id
_entity.type
_entity.pdbx_description
1 polymer ?
#
loop_
_entity_poly.entity_id
_entity_poly.type
_entity_poly.pdbx_seq_one_letter_code
_entity_poly.pdbx_strand_id
1 'polypeptide(L)'
;MEDDGKFLDINPHINKLFVELEAFDSRSRQVYASLSKSIPKLIEKLSKDIKDLSFNIGFISNLDIDNDYSLNNFISKVIRVLNDFVSYFNSSTELLEAQFGVIRDKVKDIEILEDVIEKMKKSSIDMEIMSINTLTVAMRAGRAGGAFSYITNEIKTLTQSMIKQADQLTSRGRDIKVGLDRAKDQVLENNTAENKILEEFKDNLIKNIDEFSGGIGEVIAFYDNILGILSEFKFKFVNAVSYLQFQDRLTQSLYHLNIMYSSIDVFKFRDTSEVQKLKVLSVFTNSSKMIVGDVIAKLDENLRAFEEFIDTSISSIQVINDLKSDNSSYIDISRSVESFSVILSNLLKRIDDVEKNNSNFLNLYYEQIKLVKSLELMFSNISAISSRFQNINIASKIEVVKRVELEDMEGNISEMSKIISDIELNITKGREFLSQIIFFFEKVVKDCDNRFYLERNYFNKFKKLFMEIKNNIFEIKKIALDQVLSYEIFPVDFLEIFEEVKLGIHNIKNLRMDLLNLEKTLMEMDNDINSTLDLELLKNGLKCVEIEDKEFIRRIANRFTLFIHKKYLLSLIEDEKDVHSFDEGSVILF
;
A
#
# COMPACT_ATOMS: atom_id res chain seq x y z
N MET A 1 -99.07 32.11 -21.84
CA MET A 1 -98.03 32.29 -22.86
C MET A 1 -96.72 32.22 -22.11
N GLU A 2 -96.03 31.11 -22.33
CA GLU A 2 -94.58 30.86 -22.15
C GLU A 2 -93.89 31.57 -20.99
N ASP A 3 -93.86 30.89 -19.84
CA ASP A 3 -92.81 31.09 -18.85
C ASP A 3 -91.66 30.17 -19.25
N ASP A 4 -90.74 30.70 -20.07
CA ASP A 4 -89.52 30.02 -20.50
C ASP A 4 -88.67 29.74 -19.26
N GLY A 5 -88.78 28.51 -18.76
CA GLY A 5 -87.94 27.96 -17.71
C GLY A 5 -86.48 28.02 -18.16
N LYS A 6 -85.77 29.05 -17.71
CA LYS A 6 -84.30 29.09 -17.74
C LYS A 6 -83.78 27.98 -16.82
N PHE A 7 -83.63 26.81 -17.41
CA PHE A 7 -82.83 25.71 -16.88
C PHE A 7 -81.46 26.24 -16.46
N LEU A 8 -80.96 25.79 -15.32
CA LEU A 8 -79.53 25.87 -15.05
C LEU A 8 -78.87 24.97 -16.10
N ASP A 9 -78.16 25.56 -17.07
CA ASP A 9 -77.32 24.80 -17.98
C ASP A 9 -76.13 24.30 -17.16
N ILE A 10 -76.31 23.14 -16.53
CA ILE A 10 -75.30 22.46 -15.71
C ILE A 10 -74.17 21.92 -16.61
N ASN A 11 -74.39 21.82 -17.93
CA ASN A 11 -73.41 21.33 -18.89
C ASN A 11 -72.11 22.15 -18.90
N PRO A 12 -72.12 23.50 -18.88
CA PRO A 12 -70.93 24.32 -18.68
C PRO A 12 -70.07 23.92 -17.47
N HIS A 13 -70.69 23.65 -16.32
CA HIS A 13 -69.97 23.27 -15.10
C HIS A 13 -69.37 21.86 -15.19
N ILE A 14 -70.14 20.91 -15.72
CA ILE A 14 -69.66 19.53 -15.93
C ILE A 14 -68.54 19.50 -16.97
N ASN A 15 -68.67 20.24 -18.07
CA ASN A 15 -67.64 20.32 -19.12
C ASN A 15 -66.36 20.97 -18.59
N LYS A 16 -66.48 22.05 -17.80
CA LYS A 16 -65.33 22.68 -17.14
C LYS A 16 -64.62 21.70 -16.20
N LEU A 17 -65.37 20.96 -15.38
CA LEU A 17 -64.83 19.95 -14.48
C LEU A 17 -64.09 18.82 -15.24
N PHE A 18 -64.65 18.33 -16.35
CA PHE A 18 -64.00 17.31 -17.17
C PHE A 18 -62.67 17.79 -17.77
N VAL A 19 -62.65 19.00 -18.32
CA VAL A 19 -61.42 19.59 -18.89
C VAL A 19 -60.36 19.78 -17.80
N GLU A 20 -60.75 20.24 -16.60
CA GLU A 20 -59.84 20.38 -15.46
C GLU A 20 -59.31 19.01 -14.97
N LEU A 21 -60.16 17.98 -14.92
CA LEU A 21 -59.77 16.61 -14.56
C LEU A 21 -58.81 15.98 -15.57
N GLU A 22 -59.09 16.11 -16.87
CA GLU A 22 -58.21 15.58 -17.93
C GLU A 22 -56.86 16.29 -17.96
N ALA A 23 -56.86 17.62 -17.81
CA ALA A 23 -55.63 18.40 -17.74
C ALA A 23 -54.80 18.04 -16.49
N PHE A 24 -55.45 17.74 -15.36
CA PHE A 24 -54.79 17.27 -14.16
C PHE A 24 -54.23 15.85 -14.30
N ASP A 25 -55.01 14.90 -14.85
CA ASP A 25 -54.57 13.52 -15.10
C ASP A 25 -53.33 13.51 -16.01
N SER A 26 -53.39 14.25 -17.13
CA SER A 26 -52.28 14.34 -18.09
C SER A 26 -50.99 14.90 -17.44
N ARG A 27 -51.10 16.00 -16.69
CA ARG A 27 -49.96 16.61 -15.99
C ARG A 27 -49.40 15.70 -14.89
N SER A 28 -50.27 15.07 -14.10
CA SER A 28 -49.85 14.18 -13.04
C SER A 28 -49.09 12.96 -13.59
N ARG A 29 -49.59 12.34 -14.66
CA ARG A 29 -48.88 11.24 -15.35
C ARG A 29 -47.52 11.68 -15.87
N GLN A 30 -47.41 12.88 -16.44
CA GLN A 30 -46.12 13.39 -16.94
C GLN A 30 -45.09 13.55 -15.81
N VAL A 31 -45.50 14.13 -14.67
CA VAL A 31 -44.62 14.34 -13.51
C VAL A 31 -44.14 13.01 -12.93
N TYR A 32 -45.06 12.09 -12.64
CA TYR A 32 -44.69 10.79 -12.07
C TYR A 32 -43.90 9.90 -13.05
N ALA A 33 -44.18 9.98 -14.37
CA ALA A 33 -43.39 9.27 -15.38
C ALA A 33 -41.94 9.78 -15.45
N SER A 34 -41.73 11.10 -15.32
CA SER A 34 -40.39 11.69 -15.25
C SER A 34 -39.63 11.17 -14.03
N LEU A 35 -40.25 11.20 -12.84
CA LEU A 35 -39.65 10.72 -11.60
C LEU A 35 -39.37 9.21 -11.65
N SER A 36 -40.28 8.42 -12.22
CA SER A 36 -40.11 6.97 -12.44
C SER A 36 -38.95 6.63 -13.39
N LYS A 37 -38.47 7.59 -14.18
CA LYS A 37 -37.30 7.42 -15.05
C LYS A 37 -36.02 7.92 -14.36
N SER A 38 -36.07 9.05 -13.67
CA SER A 38 -34.87 9.68 -13.09
C SER A 38 -34.42 9.01 -11.78
N ILE A 39 -35.33 8.57 -10.90
CA ILE A 39 -34.97 7.89 -9.63
C ILE A 39 -34.21 6.56 -9.88
N PRO A 40 -34.69 5.64 -10.75
CA PRO A 40 -33.96 4.40 -11.02
C PRO A 40 -32.58 4.61 -11.65
N LYS A 41 -32.42 5.63 -12.51
CA LYS A 41 -31.11 5.99 -13.08
C LYS A 41 -30.10 6.41 -12.01
N LEU A 42 -30.55 7.16 -10.99
CA LEU A 42 -29.70 7.52 -9.85
C LEU A 42 -29.31 6.28 -9.04
N ILE A 43 -30.24 5.34 -8.82
CA ILE A 43 -29.94 4.07 -8.13
C ILE A 43 -28.91 3.25 -8.91
N GLU A 44 -29.04 3.15 -10.23
CA GLU A 44 -28.10 2.43 -11.09
C GLU A 44 -26.71 3.06 -11.01
N LYS A 45 -26.63 4.40 -11.11
CA LYS A 45 -25.37 5.14 -11.03
C LYS A 45 -24.70 5.00 -9.67
N LEU A 46 -25.44 5.18 -8.57
CA LEU A 46 -24.93 4.92 -7.22
C LEU A 46 -24.47 3.48 -7.02
N SER A 47 -25.20 2.51 -7.60
CA SER A 47 -24.81 1.10 -7.50
C SER A 47 -23.49 0.81 -8.22
N LYS A 48 -23.28 1.46 -9.38
CA LYS A 48 -22.01 1.41 -10.08
C LYS A 48 -20.90 2.06 -9.25
N ASP A 49 -21.16 3.26 -8.70
CA ASP A 49 -20.15 4.00 -7.94
C ASP A 49 -19.72 3.24 -6.67
N ILE A 50 -20.68 2.66 -5.93
CA ILE A 50 -20.41 1.79 -4.78
C ILE A 50 -19.56 0.59 -5.18
N LYS A 51 -19.87 -0.05 -6.32
CA LYS A 51 -19.13 -1.23 -6.80
C LYS A 51 -17.71 -0.88 -7.22
N ASP A 52 -17.54 0.19 -7.99
CA ASP A 52 -16.24 0.64 -8.49
C ASP A 52 -15.35 1.08 -7.31
N LEU A 53 -15.91 1.85 -6.36
CA LEU A 53 -15.18 2.27 -5.17
C LEU A 53 -14.82 1.08 -4.26
N SER A 54 -15.76 0.15 -4.03
CA SER A 54 -15.50 -1.08 -3.27
C SER A 54 -14.43 -1.96 -3.93
N PHE A 55 -14.42 -2.06 -5.26
CA PHE A 55 -13.38 -2.76 -5.99
C PHE A 55 -12.02 -2.09 -5.82
N ASN A 56 -11.94 -0.76 -5.93
CA ASN A 56 -10.69 -0.03 -5.76
C ASN A 56 -10.14 -0.12 -4.33
N ILE A 57 -11.01 -0.05 -3.30
CA ILE A 57 -10.61 -0.29 -1.90
C ILE A 57 -10.14 -1.73 -1.71
N GLY A 58 -10.87 -2.71 -2.27
CA GLY A 58 -10.49 -4.12 -2.23
C GLY A 58 -9.12 -4.36 -2.86
N PHE A 59 -8.84 -3.72 -3.99
CA PHE A 59 -7.57 -3.81 -4.70
C PHE A 59 -6.39 -3.31 -3.85
N ILE A 60 -6.59 -2.27 -3.03
CA ILE A 60 -5.55 -1.76 -2.10
C ILE A 60 -5.46 -2.59 -0.82
N SER A 61 -6.60 -3.00 -0.25
CA SER A 61 -6.69 -3.61 1.09
C SER A 61 -6.43 -5.12 1.12
N ASN A 62 -7.03 -5.87 0.19
CA ASN A 62 -6.97 -7.33 0.10
C ASN A 62 -7.65 -7.77 -1.21
N LEU A 63 -6.92 -8.21 -2.25
CA LEU A 63 -7.41 -9.13 -3.30
C LEU A 63 -6.30 -9.47 -4.32
N ASP A 64 -5.36 -10.33 -3.91
CA ASP A 64 -5.25 -11.71 -4.40
C ASP A 64 -4.09 -12.36 -3.63
N ILE A 65 -4.30 -13.57 -3.10
CA ILE A 65 -3.24 -14.33 -2.39
C ILE A 65 -2.06 -14.63 -3.34
N ASP A 66 -2.31 -14.54 -4.66
CA ASP A 66 -1.33 -14.72 -5.73
C ASP A 66 -0.81 -13.40 -6.37
N ASN A 67 -1.23 -12.21 -5.89
CA ASN A 67 -0.69 -10.94 -6.39
C ASN A 67 0.43 -10.40 -5.49
N ASP A 68 1.64 -10.28 -6.07
CA ASP A 68 2.84 -9.74 -5.42
C ASP A 68 2.72 -8.27 -4.96
N TYR A 69 1.64 -7.58 -5.34
CA TYR A 69 1.41 -6.15 -5.12
C TYR A 69 0.47 -5.82 -3.95
N SER A 70 -0.09 -6.82 -3.25
CA SER A 70 -0.91 -6.52 -2.07
C SER A 70 -0.04 -5.91 -0.97
N LEU A 71 -0.58 -4.94 -0.21
CA LEU A 71 0.17 -4.25 0.84
C LEU A 71 0.77 -5.23 1.87
N ASN A 72 -0.01 -6.23 2.29
CA ASN A 72 0.44 -7.24 3.25
C ASN A 72 1.54 -8.17 2.68
N ASN A 73 1.40 -8.61 1.42
CA ASN A 73 2.45 -9.40 0.76
C ASN A 73 3.71 -8.58 0.55
N PHE A 74 3.55 -7.31 0.17
CA PHE A 74 4.63 -6.35 0.02
C PHE A 74 5.40 -6.19 1.34
N ILE A 75 4.72 -5.85 2.44
CA ILE A 75 5.32 -5.69 3.77
C ILE A 75 6.05 -6.97 4.17
N SER A 76 5.40 -8.13 4.03
CA SER A 76 6.00 -9.43 4.37
C SER A 76 7.23 -9.74 3.53
N LYS A 77 7.21 -9.42 2.23
CA LYS A 77 8.33 -9.57 1.30
C LYS A 77 9.50 -8.69 1.72
N VAL A 78 9.26 -7.42 2.07
CA VAL A 78 10.32 -6.52 2.52
C VAL A 78 10.94 -6.99 3.83
N ILE A 79 10.11 -7.35 4.82
CA ILE A 79 10.59 -7.84 6.12
C ILE A 79 11.43 -9.12 5.95
N ARG A 80 10.97 -10.06 5.12
CA ARG A 80 11.72 -11.28 4.82
C ARG A 80 13.07 -10.97 4.18
N VAL A 81 13.07 -10.18 3.11
CA VAL A 81 14.29 -9.82 2.37
C VAL A 81 15.28 -9.08 3.28
N LEU A 82 14.81 -8.18 4.15
CA LEU A 82 15.63 -7.51 5.15
C LEU A 82 16.26 -8.49 6.15
N ASN A 83 15.46 -9.38 6.72
CA ASN A 83 15.95 -10.36 7.69
C ASN A 83 16.97 -11.32 7.06
N ASP A 84 16.73 -11.76 5.83
CA ASP A 84 17.65 -12.60 5.08
C ASP A 84 18.99 -11.87 4.86
N PHE A 85 18.96 -10.57 4.59
CA PHE A 85 20.15 -9.75 4.38
C PHE A 85 20.95 -9.52 5.64
N VAL A 86 20.29 -9.12 6.74
CA VAL A 86 20.96 -8.94 8.03
C VAL A 86 21.57 -10.26 8.51
N SER A 87 20.85 -11.38 8.36
CA SER A 87 21.35 -12.72 8.69
C SER A 87 22.58 -13.11 7.85
N TYR A 88 22.51 -12.88 6.53
CA TYR A 88 23.65 -13.11 5.65
C TYR A 88 24.86 -12.24 6.04
N PHE A 89 24.64 -10.96 6.33
CA PHE A 89 25.71 -10.04 6.64
C PHE A 89 26.37 -10.35 8.00
N ASN A 90 25.59 -10.72 9.01
CA ASN A 90 26.10 -11.17 10.31
C ASN A 90 26.95 -12.45 10.17
N SER A 91 26.44 -13.45 9.46
CA SER A 91 27.19 -14.69 9.21
C SER A 91 28.45 -14.47 8.35
N SER A 92 28.39 -13.56 7.38
CA SER A 92 29.56 -13.11 6.61
C SER A 92 30.60 -12.50 7.56
N THR A 93 30.20 -11.59 8.45
CA THR A 93 31.11 -10.96 9.42
C THR A 93 31.80 -11.98 10.32
N GLU A 94 31.06 -12.89 10.95
CA GLU A 94 31.61 -13.95 11.81
C GLU A 94 32.65 -14.80 11.08
N LEU A 95 32.37 -15.16 9.82
CA LEU A 95 33.29 -15.94 9.01
C LEU A 95 34.58 -15.16 8.69
N LEU A 96 34.49 -13.82 8.57
CA LEU A 96 35.67 -12.98 8.33
C LEU A 96 36.53 -12.87 9.59
N GLU A 97 35.89 -12.71 10.75
CA GLU A 97 36.59 -12.71 12.04
C GLU A 97 37.33 -14.03 12.28
N ALA A 98 36.71 -15.16 11.93
CA ALA A 98 37.38 -16.47 12.01
C ALA A 98 38.62 -16.53 11.12
N GLN A 99 38.53 -16.06 9.86
CA GLN A 99 39.68 -15.98 8.94
C GLN A 99 40.78 -15.05 9.48
N PHE A 100 40.42 -13.92 10.07
CA PHE A 100 41.38 -13.02 10.75
C PHE A 100 42.03 -13.64 11.98
N GLY A 101 41.31 -14.48 12.71
CA GLY A 101 41.87 -15.28 13.79
C GLY A 101 43.05 -16.13 13.30
N VAL A 102 42.91 -16.75 12.13
CA VAL A 102 44.00 -17.57 11.57
C VAL A 102 45.15 -16.72 11.04
N ILE A 103 44.87 -15.56 10.44
CA ILE A 103 45.92 -14.60 10.04
C ILE A 103 46.74 -14.17 11.27
N ARG A 104 46.08 -13.88 12.39
CA ARG A 104 46.73 -13.46 13.64
C ARG A 104 47.70 -14.51 14.17
N ASP A 105 47.30 -15.78 14.14
CA ASP A 105 48.17 -16.87 14.58
C ASP A 105 49.41 -16.99 13.67
N LYS A 106 49.27 -16.68 12.38
CA LYS A 106 50.40 -16.64 11.43
C LYS A 106 51.24 -15.37 11.47
N VAL A 107 50.74 -14.28 12.03
CA VAL A 107 51.58 -13.11 12.35
C VAL A 107 52.49 -13.41 13.54
N LYS A 108 52.02 -14.16 14.55
CA LYS A 108 52.89 -14.62 15.66
C LYS A 108 54.03 -15.50 15.16
N ASP A 109 53.76 -16.31 14.14
CA ASP A 109 54.77 -17.09 13.45
C ASP A 109 55.92 -16.18 12.93
N ILE A 110 55.65 -14.98 12.43
CA ILE A 110 56.71 -14.02 12.01
C ILE A 110 57.61 -13.61 13.18
N GLU A 111 57.11 -13.57 14.42
CA GLU A 111 57.94 -13.29 15.61
C GLU A 111 58.93 -14.44 15.89
N ILE A 112 58.54 -15.68 15.61
CA ILE A 112 59.44 -16.85 15.68
C ILE A 112 60.55 -16.72 14.62
N LEU A 113 60.22 -16.18 13.44
CA LEU A 113 61.22 -15.89 12.40
C LEU A 113 62.24 -14.85 12.88
N GLU A 114 61.83 -13.83 13.63
CA GLU A 114 62.74 -12.84 14.22
C GLU A 114 63.76 -13.49 15.17
N ASP A 115 63.33 -14.43 16.03
CA ASP A 115 64.22 -15.19 16.92
C ASP A 115 65.24 -16.04 16.14
N VAL A 116 64.82 -16.66 15.03
CA VAL A 116 65.73 -17.42 14.15
C VAL A 116 66.78 -16.49 13.51
N ILE A 117 66.37 -15.30 13.06
CA ILE A 117 67.28 -14.29 12.48
C ILE A 117 68.27 -13.79 13.54
N GLU A 118 67.82 -13.56 14.76
CA GLU A 118 68.67 -13.08 15.86
C GLU A 118 69.70 -14.12 16.29
N LYS A 119 69.31 -15.40 16.37
CA LYS A 119 70.24 -16.52 16.57
C LYS A 119 71.30 -16.59 15.48
N MET A 120 70.90 -16.46 14.21
CA MET A 120 71.84 -16.44 13.09
C MET A 120 72.80 -15.24 13.15
N LYS A 121 72.32 -14.06 13.55
CA LYS A 121 73.15 -12.87 13.77
C LYS A 121 74.17 -13.10 14.87
N LYS A 122 73.75 -13.70 16.00
CA LYS A 122 74.65 -14.07 17.10
C LYS A 122 75.72 -15.05 16.64
N SER A 123 75.34 -16.13 15.95
CA SER A 123 76.30 -17.08 15.37
C SER A 123 77.27 -16.42 14.38
N SER A 124 76.83 -15.40 13.63
CA SER A 124 77.72 -14.64 12.74
C SER A 124 78.77 -13.83 13.50
N ILE A 125 78.39 -13.23 14.63
CA ILE A 125 79.31 -12.51 15.51
C ILE A 125 80.29 -13.49 16.16
N ASP A 126 79.80 -14.63 16.65
CA ASP A 126 80.64 -15.68 17.22
C ASP A 126 81.66 -16.21 16.19
N MET A 127 81.25 -16.33 14.92
CA MET A 127 82.13 -16.69 13.81
C MET A 127 83.21 -15.63 13.55
N GLU A 128 82.87 -14.33 13.63
CA GLU A 128 83.84 -13.24 13.49
C GLU A 128 84.87 -13.28 14.63
N ILE A 129 84.42 -13.42 15.88
CA ILE A 129 85.30 -13.53 17.06
C ILE A 129 86.22 -14.75 16.92
N MET A 130 85.65 -15.91 16.54
CA MET A 130 86.42 -17.12 16.34
C MET A 130 87.47 -16.94 15.23
N SER A 131 87.14 -16.23 14.15
CA SER A 131 88.09 -15.92 13.08
C SER A 131 89.26 -15.06 13.52
N ILE A 132 89.01 -14.10 14.42
CA ILE A 132 90.07 -13.26 15.01
C ILE A 132 90.96 -14.08 15.95
N ASN A 133 90.38 -14.97 16.75
CA ASN A 133 91.13 -15.88 17.62
C ASN A 133 92.01 -16.84 16.80
N THR A 134 91.45 -17.43 15.75
CA THR A 134 92.19 -18.24 14.79
C THR A 134 93.31 -17.45 14.13
N LEU A 135 93.07 -16.21 13.68
CA LEU A 135 94.15 -15.36 13.15
C LEU A 135 95.28 -15.12 14.15
N THR A 136 94.94 -14.89 15.42
CA THR A 136 95.92 -14.65 16.49
C THR A 136 96.83 -15.87 16.70
N VAL A 137 96.26 -17.07 16.67
CA VAL A 137 97.04 -18.33 16.73
C VAL A 137 97.88 -18.49 15.45
N ALA A 138 97.33 -18.17 14.28
CA ALA A 138 98.05 -18.25 13.01
C ALA A 138 99.26 -17.31 12.96
N MET A 139 99.13 -16.10 13.50
CA MET A 139 100.22 -15.12 13.58
C MET A 139 101.36 -15.61 14.49
N ARG A 140 101.05 -16.38 15.54
CA ARG A 140 102.08 -17.02 16.39
C ARG A 140 102.87 -18.09 15.63
N ALA A 141 102.25 -18.77 14.66
CA ALA A 141 102.90 -19.73 13.77
C ALA A 141 103.73 -19.07 12.62
N GLY A 142 103.83 -17.74 12.58
CA GLY A 142 104.71 -17.02 11.65
C GLY A 142 104.30 -17.17 10.18
N ARG A 143 105.26 -17.49 9.29
CA ARG A 143 104.98 -17.65 7.84
C ARG A 143 104.03 -18.81 7.53
N ALA A 144 103.90 -19.78 8.43
CA ALA A 144 102.99 -20.91 8.25
C ALA A 144 101.52 -20.48 8.29
N GLY A 145 101.19 -19.44 9.08
CA GLY A 145 99.82 -18.93 9.24
C GLY A 145 99.42 -17.82 8.26
N GLY A 146 100.24 -17.46 7.27
CA GLY A 146 99.96 -16.32 6.36
C GLY A 146 98.64 -16.43 5.60
N ALA A 147 98.21 -17.64 5.23
CA ALA A 147 96.93 -17.89 4.56
C ALA A 147 95.71 -17.53 5.44
N PHE A 148 95.84 -17.63 6.76
CA PHE A 148 94.76 -17.32 7.70
C PHE A 148 94.42 -15.84 7.77
N SER A 149 95.33 -14.94 7.38
CA SER A 149 95.01 -13.51 7.25
C SER A 149 93.98 -13.26 6.15
N TYR A 150 94.10 -13.97 5.01
CA TYR A 150 93.13 -13.87 3.91
C TYR A 150 91.81 -14.55 4.26
N ILE A 151 91.86 -15.74 4.86
CA ILE A 151 90.69 -16.48 5.34
C ILE A 151 89.89 -15.65 6.35
N THR A 152 90.57 -15.04 7.33
CA THR A 152 89.93 -14.22 8.36
C THR A 152 89.30 -12.97 7.76
N ASN A 153 89.97 -12.31 6.81
CA ASN A 153 89.40 -11.14 6.13
C ASN A 153 88.16 -11.50 5.29
N GLU A 154 88.16 -12.68 4.67
CA GLU A 154 86.99 -13.19 3.95
C GLU A 154 85.85 -13.55 4.93
N ILE A 155 86.13 -14.23 6.05
CA ILE A 155 85.14 -14.52 7.11
C ILE A 155 84.54 -13.22 7.65
N LYS A 156 85.37 -12.20 7.89
CA LYS A 156 84.90 -10.87 8.32
C LYS A 156 83.97 -10.23 7.29
N THR A 157 84.30 -10.32 6.00
CA THR A 157 83.46 -9.79 4.92
C THR A 157 82.12 -10.53 4.84
N LEU A 158 82.13 -11.85 5.00
CA LEU A 158 80.92 -12.68 4.97
C LEU A 158 80.03 -12.47 6.20
N THR A 159 80.61 -12.36 7.40
CA THR A 159 79.87 -12.12 8.65
C THR A 159 79.21 -10.75 8.62
N GLN A 160 79.91 -9.70 8.16
CA GLN A 160 79.31 -8.38 7.96
C GLN A 160 78.17 -8.40 6.94
N SER A 161 78.33 -9.13 5.83
CA SER A 161 77.28 -9.31 4.83
C SER A 161 76.06 -10.05 5.40
N MET A 162 76.29 -11.10 6.20
CA MET A 162 75.24 -11.87 6.86
C MET A 162 74.47 -11.03 7.89
N ILE A 163 75.18 -10.26 8.72
CA ILE A 163 74.57 -9.33 9.69
C ILE A 163 73.72 -8.28 8.97
N LYS A 164 74.24 -7.68 7.89
CA LYS A 164 73.50 -6.69 7.10
C LYS A 164 72.22 -7.28 6.49
N GLN A 165 72.29 -8.49 5.95
CA GLN A 165 71.11 -9.16 5.40
C GLN A 165 70.12 -9.55 6.50
N ALA A 166 70.61 -10.01 7.66
CA ALA A 166 69.78 -10.30 8.82
C ALA A 166 69.00 -9.06 9.29
N ASP A 167 69.66 -7.89 9.41
CA ASP A 167 69.02 -6.63 9.79
C ASP A 167 67.94 -6.19 8.79
N GLN A 168 68.19 -6.37 7.49
CA GLN A 168 67.18 -6.12 6.45
C GLN A 168 65.98 -7.07 6.57
N LEU A 169 66.24 -8.33 6.93
CA LEU A 169 65.22 -9.35 7.10
C LEU A 169 64.33 -9.05 8.31
N THR A 170 64.91 -8.66 9.44
CA THR A 170 64.18 -8.20 10.63
C THR A 170 63.35 -6.95 10.31
N SER A 171 63.92 -5.95 9.63
CA SER A 171 63.18 -4.73 9.25
C SER A 171 61.95 -5.05 8.39
N ARG A 172 62.11 -5.89 7.37
CA ARG A 172 60.99 -6.29 6.50
C ARG A 172 59.97 -7.17 7.21
N GLY A 173 60.40 -8.02 8.14
CA GLY A 173 59.49 -8.79 9.00
C GLY A 173 58.56 -7.88 9.81
N ARG A 174 59.11 -6.80 10.38
CA ARG A 174 58.31 -5.77 11.09
C ARG A 174 57.35 -5.03 10.16
N ASP A 175 57.80 -4.67 8.97
CA ASP A 175 56.94 -3.99 7.98
C ASP A 175 55.72 -4.85 7.61
N ILE A 176 55.94 -6.16 7.42
CA ILE A 176 54.86 -7.13 7.15
C ILE A 176 53.89 -7.21 8.32
N LYS A 177 54.40 -7.30 9.55
CA LYS A 177 53.57 -7.33 10.77
C LYS A 177 52.69 -6.08 10.87
N VAL A 178 53.27 -4.89 10.74
CA VAL A 178 52.54 -3.61 10.79
C VAL A 178 51.51 -3.51 9.66
N GLY A 179 51.87 -3.95 8.45
CA GLY A 179 50.97 -3.97 7.30
C GLY A 179 49.76 -4.89 7.50
N LEU A 180 49.98 -6.09 8.04
CA LEU A 180 48.91 -7.05 8.34
C LEU A 180 48.01 -6.58 9.49
N ASP A 181 48.57 -5.99 10.55
CA ASP A 181 47.78 -5.41 11.64
C ASP A 181 46.91 -4.26 11.15
N ARG A 182 47.44 -3.37 10.30
CA ARG A 182 46.65 -2.29 9.70
C ARG A 182 45.51 -2.83 8.81
N ALA A 183 45.81 -3.82 7.97
CA ALA A 183 44.80 -4.43 7.11
C ALA A 183 43.67 -5.08 7.93
N LYS A 184 44.02 -5.67 9.08
CA LYS A 184 43.07 -6.26 10.03
C LYS A 184 42.20 -5.19 10.72
N ASP A 185 42.82 -4.18 11.31
CA ASP A 185 42.09 -3.11 12.05
C ASP A 185 41.12 -2.39 11.11
N GLN A 186 41.56 -2.08 9.88
CA GLN A 186 40.72 -1.43 8.89
C GLN A 186 39.47 -2.23 8.53
N VAL A 187 39.56 -3.57 8.43
CA VAL A 187 38.41 -4.39 8.08
C VAL A 187 37.48 -4.60 9.28
N LEU A 188 38.02 -4.78 10.49
CA LEU A 188 37.21 -4.90 11.70
C LEU A 188 36.41 -3.62 11.98
N GLU A 189 37.05 -2.45 11.89
CA GLU A 189 36.38 -1.16 12.07
C GLU A 189 35.30 -0.93 10.99
N ASN A 190 35.60 -1.24 9.73
CA ASN A 190 34.64 -1.09 8.65
C ASN A 190 33.43 -2.01 8.83
N ASN A 191 33.64 -3.30 9.12
CA ASN A 191 32.55 -4.26 9.27
C ASN A 191 31.68 -3.98 10.49
N THR A 192 32.27 -3.59 11.63
CA THR A 192 31.49 -3.25 12.83
C THR A 192 30.67 -1.99 12.64
N ALA A 193 31.24 -0.96 12.00
CA ALA A 193 30.49 0.24 11.64
C ALA A 193 29.38 -0.08 10.62
N GLU A 194 29.63 -0.96 9.66
CA GLU A 194 28.65 -1.41 8.67
C GLU A 194 27.50 -2.20 9.32
N ASN A 195 27.77 -3.15 10.21
CA ASN A 195 26.75 -3.91 10.96
C ASN A 195 25.78 -3.00 11.70
N LYS A 196 26.31 -2.02 12.45
CA LYS A 196 25.47 -1.11 13.23
C LYS A 196 24.56 -0.27 12.33
N ILE A 197 25.10 0.22 11.22
CA ILE A 197 24.33 1.01 10.23
C ILE A 197 23.26 0.15 9.55
N LEU A 198 23.52 -1.14 9.33
CA LEU A 198 22.56 -2.07 8.74
C LEU A 198 21.39 -2.38 9.68
N GLU A 199 21.64 -2.53 10.98
CA GLU A 199 20.56 -2.66 11.97
C GLU A 199 19.74 -1.37 12.08
N GLU A 200 20.40 -0.21 12.18
CA GLU A 200 19.72 1.10 12.17
C GLU A 200 18.90 1.30 10.88
N PHE A 201 19.42 0.84 9.73
CA PHE A 201 18.71 0.86 8.46
C PHE A 201 17.46 -0.03 8.50
N LYS A 202 17.57 -1.25 9.01
CA LYS A 202 16.44 -2.18 9.14
C LYS A 202 15.31 -1.53 9.95
N ASP A 203 15.65 -0.96 11.11
CA ASP A 203 14.67 -0.32 11.98
C ASP A 203 14.02 0.90 11.32
N ASN A 204 14.82 1.74 10.65
CA ASN A 204 14.31 2.88 9.89
C ASN A 204 13.40 2.45 8.74
N LEU A 205 13.74 1.38 8.01
CA LEU A 205 12.91 0.90 6.91
C LEU A 205 11.58 0.32 7.41
N ILE A 206 11.61 -0.48 8.49
CA ILE A 206 10.40 -1.04 9.11
C ILE A 206 9.50 0.10 9.57
N LYS A 207 10.04 1.10 10.27
CA LYS A 207 9.27 2.27 10.70
C LYS A 207 8.62 3.01 9.54
N ASN A 208 9.33 3.23 8.44
CA ASN A 208 8.76 3.89 7.26
C ASN A 208 7.70 3.02 6.56
N ILE A 209 7.85 1.70 6.59
CA ILE A 209 6.83 0.78 6.09
C ILE A 209 5.58 0.85 6.95
N ASP A 210 5.72 0.91 8.27
CA ASP A 210 4.59 1.04 9.19
C ASP A 210 3.89 2.40 8.99
N GLU A 211 4.64 3.49 8.83
CA GLU A 211 4.09 4.82 8.51
C GLU A 211 3.36 4.83 7.16
N PHE A 212 3.95 4.23 6.12
CA PHE A 212 3.31 4.08 4.81
C PHE A 212 2.04 3.22 4.88
N SER A 213 2.10 2.09 5.58
CA SER A 213 0.97 1.18 5.75
C SER A 213 -0.14 1.83 6.57
N GLY A 214 0.19 2.60 7.61
CA GLY A 214 -0.76 3.39 8.39
C GLY A 214 -1.46 4.43 7.52
N GLY A 215 -0.71 5.18 6.71
CA GLY A 215 -1.27 6.15 5.78
C GLY A 215 -2.23 5.52 4.75
N ILE A 216 -1.88 4.35 4.20
CA ILE A 216 -2.80 3.61 3.31
C ILE A 216 -4.03 3.09 4.08
N GLY A 217 -3.85 2.63 5.31
CA GLY A 217 -4.95 2.20 6.19
C GLY A 217 -5.95 3.34 6.46
N GLU A 218 -5.47 4.56 6.66
CA GLU A 218 -6.30 5.76 6.80
C GLU A 218 -7.09 6.08 5.52
N VAL A 219 -6.48 5.94 4.33
CA VAL A 219 -7.20 6.07 3.04
C VAL A 219 -8.34 5.05 2.99
N ILE A 220 -8.04 3.77 3.27
CA ILE A 220 -9.03 2.69 3.22
C ILE A 220 -10.19 2.97 4.17
N ALA A 221 -9.89 3.28 5.45
CA ALA A 221 -10.91 3.55 6.46
C ALA A 221 -11.80 4.74 6.08
N PHE A 222 -11.22 5.78 5.47
CA PHE A 222 -11.97 6.93 4.97
C PHE A 222 -12.96 6.54 3.87
N TYR A 223 -12.52 5.78 2.87
CA TYR A 223 -13.40 5.38 1.78
C TYR A 223 -14.40 4.31 2.18
N ASP A 224 -14.09 3.47 3.17
CA ASP A 224 -15.07 2.56 3.79
C ASP A 224 -16.20 3.34 4.47
N ASN A 225 -15.88 4.45 5.15
CA ASN A 225 -16.88 5.34 5.72
C ASN A 225 -17.78 5.95 4.62
N ILE A 226 -17.17 6.45 3.53
CA ILE A 226 -17.91 6.96 2.37
C ILE A 226 -18.82 5.88 1.76
N LEU A 227 -18.34 4.64 1.61
CA LEU A 227 -19.15 3.52 1.11
C LEU A 227 -20.35 3.23 2.01
N GLY A 228 -20.18 3.34 3.33
CA GLY A 228 -21.28 3.25 4.29
C GLY A 228 -22.35 4.30 4.03
N ILE A 229 -21.95 5.57 3.89
CA ILE A 229 -22.85 6.69 3.61
C ILE A 229 -23.52 6.51 2.24
N LEU A 230 -22.78 6.14 1.19
CA LEU A 230 -23.33 5.89 -0.15
C LEU A 230 -24.35 4.74 -0.17
N SER A 231 -24.12 3.71 0.64
CA SER A 231 -25.04 2.57 0.75
C SER A 231 -26.36 2.97 1.42
N GLU A 232 -26.29 3.74 2.50
CA GLU A 232 -27.47 4.32 3.14
C GLU A 232 -28.19 5.28 2.18
N PHE A 233 -27.43 6.10 1.46
CA PHE A 233 -27.96 7.05 0.48
C PHE A 233 -28.70 6.33 -0.65
N LYS A 234 -28.14 5.25 -1.20
CA LYS A 234 -28.82 4.39 -2.18
C LYS A 234 -30.13 3.82 -1.64
N PHE A 235 -30.15 3.36 -0.38
CA PHE A 235 -31.38 2.83 0.24
C PHE A 235 -32.49 3.88 0.30
N LYS A 236 -32.16 5.16 0.52
CA LYS A 236 -33.13 6.27 0.47
C LYS A 236 -33.77 6.40 -0.91
N PHE A 237 -33.00 6.31 -2.01
CA PHE A 237 -33.56 6.31 -3.36
C PHE A 237 -34.45 5.10 -3.65
N VAL A 238 -34.05 3.91 -3.17
CA VAL A 238 -34.87 2.70 -3.30
C VAL A 238 -36.22 2.90 -2.59
N ASN A 239 -36.22 3.48 -1.39
CA ASN A 239 -37.46 3.79 -0.67
C ASN A 239 -38.30 4.84 -1.39
N ALA A 240 -37.68 5.84 -2.03
CA ALA A 240 -38.41 6.86 -2.80
C ALA A 240 -39.21 6.29 -3.98
N VAL A 241 -38.85 5.10 -4.49
CA VAL A 241 -39.67 4.38 -5.49
C VAL A 241 -41.05 4.03 -4.95
N SER A 242 -41.18 3.74 -3.64
CA SER A 242 -42.49 3.47 -3.03
C SER A 242 -43.44 4.67 -3.10
N TYR A 243 -42.90 5.89 -3.05
CA TYR A 243 -43.70 7.11 -3.14
C TYR A 243 -44.33 7.30 -4.52
N LEU A 244 -43.75 6.70 -5.58
CA LEU A 244 -44.31 6.71 -6.93
C LEU A 244 -45.58 5.88 -7.04
N GLN A 245 -45.82 4.92 -6.15
CA GLN A 245 -47.04 4.11 -6.13
C GLN A 245 -48.31 4.95 -5.89
N PHE A 246 -48.16 6.16 -5.36
CA PHE A 246 -49.28 7.11 -5.24
C PHE A 246 -49.90 7.48 -6.60
N GLN A 247 -49.14 7.46 -7.70
CA GLN A 247 -49.65 7.73 -9.05
C GLN A 247 -50.82 6.81 -9.41
N ASP A 248 -50.73 5.53 -9.06
CA ASP A 248 -51.79 4.55 -9.35
C ASP A 248 -53.06 4.89 -8.56
N ARG A 249 -52.92 5.21 -7.26
CA ARG A 249 -54.04 5.67 -6.41
C ARG A 249 -54.69 6.94 -6.95
N LEU A 250 -53.89 7.89 -7.41
CA LEU A 250 -54.38 9.13 -8.03
C LEU A 250 -55.15 8.84 -9.32
N THR A 251 -54.62 7.97 -10.19
CA THR A 251 -55.28 7.54 -11.43
C THR A 251 -56.63 6.87 -11.16
N GLN A 252 -56.70 5.97 -10.17
CA GLN A 252 -57.95 5.33 -9.75
C GLN A 252 -58.97 6.34 -9.22
N SER A 253 -58.52 7.32 -8.42
CA SER A 253 -59.38 8.36 -7.87
C SER A 253 -60.00 9.23 -8.95
N LEU A 254 -59.21 9.63 -9.96
CA LEU A 254 -59.70 10.37 -11.12
C LEU A 254 -60.64 9.54 -11.99
N TYR A 255 -60.36 8.24 -12.14
CA TYR A 255 -61.24 7.31 -12.84
C TYR A 255 -62.63 7.23 -12.17
N HIS A 256 -62.71 7.22 -10.84
CA HIS A 256 -63.99 7.24 -10.12
C HIS A 256 -64.80 8.51 -10.41
N LEU A 257 -64.14 9.67 -10.43
CA LEU A 257 -64.77 10.94 -10.82
C LEU A 257 -65.31 10.85 -12.25
N ASN A 258 -64.50 10.34 -13.19
CA ASN A 258 -64.93 10.16 -14.57
C ASN A 258 -66.12 9.20 -14.72
N ILE A 259 -66.15 8.06 -14.01
CA ILE A 259 -67.32 7.14 -13.99
C ILE A 259 -68.58 7.89 -13.55
N MET A 260 -68.50 8.68 -12.47
CA MET A 260 -69.67 9.41 -11.97
C MET A 260 -70.19 10.39 -13.01
N TYR A 261 -69.35 11.27 -13.54
CA TYR A 261 -69.81 12.31 -14.45
C TYR A 261 -70.15 11.80 -15.86
N SER A 262 -69.53 10.72 -16.34
CA SER A 262 -69.88 10.09 -17.63
C SER A 262 -71.23 9.37 -17.58
N SER A 263 -71.64 8.92 -16.40
CA SER A 263 -72.96 8.31 -16.19
C SER A 263 -74.11 9.33 -16.18
N ILE A 264 -73.80 10.63 -16.05
CA ILE A 264 -74.81 11.70 -16.02
C ILE A 264 -75.51 11.83 -17.37
N ASP A 265 -74.82 11.65 -18.50
CA ASP A 265 -75.47 11.72 -19.81
C ASP A 265 -76.51 10.61 -19.98
N VAL A 266 -76.25 9.41 -19.45
CA VAL A 266 -77.22 8.30 -19.42
C VAL A 266 -78.43 8.63 -18.52
N PHE A 267 -78.22 9.45 -17.47
CA PHE A 267 -79.28 9.87 -16.55
C PHE A 267 -80.11 11.05 -17.08
N LYS A 268 -79.51 11.97 -17.86
CA LYS A 268 -80.20 13.12 -18.48
C LYS A 268 -81.35 12.70 -19.40
N PHE A 269 -81.22 11.56 -20.09
CA PHE A 269 -82.25 11.03 -21.01
C PHE A 269 -83.31 10.15 -20.34
N ARG A 270 -83.28 9.99 -19.01
CA ARG A 270 -84.33 9.27 -18.28
C ARG A 270 -85.52 10.16 -17.98
N ASP A 271 -86.71 9.59 -18.13
CA ASP A 271 -87.99 10.22 -17.81
C ASP A 271 -88.19 10.28 -16.28
N THR A 272 -87.47 11.20 -15.64
CA THR A 272 -87.42 11.42 -14.19
C THR A 272 -87.61 12.90 -13.89
N SER A 273 -88.14 13.22 -12.70
CA SER A 273 -88.38 14.61 -12.31
C SER A 273 -87.07 15.40 -12.20
N GLU A 274 -87.13 16.70 -12.46
CA GLU A 274 -85.95 17.58 -12.37
C GLU A 274 -85.35 17.63 -10.96
N VAL A 275 -86.20 17.47 -9.94
CA VAL A 275 -85.75 17.38 -8.54
C VAL A 275 -84.93 16.11 -8.29
N GLN A 276 -85.27 14.98 -8.92
CA GLN A 276 -84.47 13.75 -8.86
C GLN A 276 -83.11 13.91 -9.56
N LYS A 277 -83.08 14.60 -10.71
CA LYS A 277 -81.82 14.90 -11.43
C LYS A 277 -80.88 15.79 -10.62
N LEU A 278 -81.40 16.86 -10.02
CA LEU A 278 -80.63 17.74 -9.14
C LEU A 278 -80.16 17.01 -7.88
N LYS A 279 -80.98 16.12 -7.29
CA LYS A 279 -80.59 15.34 -6.11
C LYS A 279 -79.47 14.35 -6.40
N VAL A 280 -79.51 13.64 -7.52
CA VAL A 280 -78.43 12.73 -7.95
C VAL A 280 -77.13 13.49 -8.21
N LEU A 281 -77.22 14.66 -8.85
CA LEU A 281 -76.06 15.51 -9.10
C LEU A 281 -75.46 16.09 -7.81
N SER A 282 -76.29 16.43 -6.81
CA SER A 282 -75.85 16.82 -5.46
C SER A 282 -75.08 15.68 -4.78
N VAL A 283 -75.57 14.43 -4.88
CA VAL A 283 -74.85 13.24 -4.35
C VAL A 283 -73.51 13.01 -5.06
N PHE A 284 -73.46 13.12 -6.39
CA PHE A 284 -72.20 13.00 -7.13
C PHE A 284 -71.22 14.11 -6.76
N THR A 285 -71.68 15.36 -6.68
CA THR A 285 -70.82 16.50 -6.31
C THR A 285 -70.29 16.37 -4.89
N ASN A 286 -71.12 15.88 -3.94
CA ASN A 286 -70.68 15.59 -2.58
C ASN A 286 -69.62 14.46 -2.54
N SER A 287 -69.87 13.36 -3.25
CA SER A 287 -68.90 12.27 -3.41
C SER A 287 -67.59 12.74 -4.05
N SER A 288 -67.67 13.60 -5.07
CA SER A 288 -66.50 14.18 -5.73
C SER A 288 -65.68 15.07 -4.82
N LYS A 289 -66.31 15.90 -3.98
CA LYS A 289 -65.59 16.68 -2.95
C LYS A 289 -64.84 15.77 -1.99
N MET A 290 -65.45 14.67 -1.54
CA MET A 290 -64.78 13.71 -0.66
C MET A 290 -63.58 13.04 -1.33
N ILE A 291 -63.75 12.57 -2.57
CA ILE A 291 -62.68 11.94 -3.35
C ILE A 291 -61.51 12.91 -3.56
N VAL A 292 -61.80 14.16 -3.96
CA VAL A 292 -60.76 15.18 -4.17
C VAL A 292 -60.07 15.54 -2.87
N GLY A 293 -60.82 15.66 -1.76
CA GLY A 293 -60.26 15.87 -0.42
C GLY A 293 -59.34 14.72 0.03
N ASP A 294 -59.71 13.47 -0.22
CA ASP A 294 -58.85 12.29 0.07
C ASP A 294 -57.57 12.31 -0.77
N VAL A 295 -57.66 12.64 -2.06
CA VAL A 295 -56.49 12.77 -2.95
C VAL A 295 -55.58 13.91 -2.49
N ILE A 296 -56.11 15.06 -2.10
CA ILE A 296 -55.32 16.19 -1.56
C ILE A 296 -54.60 15.77 -0.29
N ALA A 297 -55.28 15.14 0.66
CA ALA A 297 -54.68 14.71 1.93
C ALA A 297 -53.53 13.72 1.72
N LYS A 298 -53.71 12.74 0.82
CA LYS A 298 -52.66 11.76 0.49
C LYS A 298 -51.53 12.35 -0.36
N LEU A 299 -51.84 13.31 -1.24
CA LEU A 299 -50.83 14.06 -1.98
C LEU A 299 -49.96 14.89 -1.03
N ASP A 300 -50.55 15.48 0.02
CA ASP A 300 -49.81 16.21 1.06
C ASP A 300 -48.88 15.29 1.87
N GLU A 301 -49.34 14.08 2.21
CA GLU A 301 -48.49 13.06 2.83
C GLU A 301 -47.32 12.64 1.91
N ASN A 302 -47.62 12.38 0.63
CA ASN A 302 -46.63 12.00 -0.37
C ASN A 302 -45.59 13.12 -0.61
N LEU A 303 -46.04 14.37 -0.67
CA LEU A 303 -45.18 15.54 -0.85
C LEU A 303 -44.25 15.74 0.35
N ARG A 304 -44.75 15.60 1.59
CA ARG A 304 -43.89 15.66 2.79
C ARG A 304 -42.81 14.59 2.77
N ALA A 305 -43.15 13.36 2.37
CA ALA A 305 -42.19 12.28 2.27
C ALA A 305 -41.11 12.55 1.19
N PHE A 306 -41.49 13.15 0.06
CA PHE A 306 -40.54 13.58 -0.97
C PHE A 306 -39.67 14.77 -0.54
N GLU A 307 -40.21 15.75 0.18
CA GLU A 307 -39.45 16.88 0.72
C GLU A 307 -38.40 16.40 1.74
N GLU A 308 -38.79 15.53 2.68
CA GLU A 308 -37.86 14.91 3.64
C GLU A 308 -36.76 14.09 2.94
N PHE A 309 -37.13 13.33 1.89
CA PHE A 309 -36.19 12.61 1.06
C PHE A 309 -35.16 13.55 0.38
N ILE A 310 -35.58 14.69 -0.15
CA ILE A 310 -34.66 15.65 -0.78
C ILE A 310 -33.73 16.29 0.24
N ASP A 311 -34.25 16.74 1.39
CA ASP A 311 -33.45 17.41 2.42
C ASP A 311 -32.38 16.47 2.99
N THR A 312 -32.76 15.22 3.27
CA THR A 312 -31.81 14.19 3.73
C THR A 312 -30.80 13.82 2.64
N SER A 313 -31.22 13.81 1.37
CA SER A 313 -30.34 13.55 0.23
C SER A 313 -29.28 14.65 0.02
N ILE A 314 -29.70 15.92 0.11
CA ILE A 314 -28.79 17.08 0.05
C ILE A 314 -27.78 17.00 1.20
N SER A 315 -28.25 16.68 2.41
CA SER A 315 -27.39 16.53 3.58
C SER A 315 -26.34 15.43 3.38
N SER A 316 -26.71 14.26 2.83
CA SER A 316 -25.76 13.19 2.52
C SER A 316 -24.72 13.61 1.47
N ILE A 317 -25.12 14.34 0.42
CA ILE A 317 -24.18 14.88 -0.58
C ILE A 317 -23.21 15.87 0.05
N GLN A 318 -23.69 16.76 0.93
CA GLN A 318 -22.85 17.73 1.64
C GLN A 318 -21.83 17.04 2.55
N VAL A 319 -22.26 16.07 3.37
CA VAL A 319 -21.36 15.32 4.25
C VAL A 319 -20.23 14.65 3.48
N ILE A 320 -20.54 14.03 2.33
CA ILE A 320 -19.51 13.40 1.48
C ILE A 320 -18.55 14.44 0.90
N ASN A 321 -19.05 15.59 0.47
CA ASN A 321 -18.22 16.67 -0.06
C ASN A 321 -17.31 17.28 1.01
N ASP A 322 -17.83 17.50 2.22
CA ASP A 322 -17.07 18.04 3.36
C ASP A 322 -15.96 17.05 3.79
N LEU A 323 -16.30 15.77 3.90
CA LEU A 323 -15.33 14.69 4.15
C LEU A 323 -14.22 14.68 3.09
N LYS A 324 -14.54 14.92 1.81
CA LYS A 324 -13.56 14.98 0.73
C LYS A 324 -12.68 16.23 0.81
N SER A 325 -13.22 17.40 1.18
CA SER A 325 -12.43 18.62 1.32
C SER A 325 -11.44 18.53 2.48
N ASP A 326 -11.88 18.01 3.63
CA ASP A 326 -11.05 17.91 4.83
C ASP A 326 -9.87 16.94 4.65
N ASN A 327 -10.07 15.86 3.89
CA ASN A 327 -9.06 14.81 3.73
C ASN A 327 -8.06 15.02 2.59
N SER A 328 -8.29 16.00 1.71
CA SER A 328 -7.32 16.43 0.69
C SER A 328 -5.98 16.91 1.30
N SER A 329 -5.95 17.15 2.61
CA SER A 329 -4.83 17.75 3.34
C SER A 329 -4.00 16.75 4.18
N TYR A 330 -4.44 15.52 4.41
CA TYR A 330 -3.90 14.70 5.52
C TYR A 330 -3.02 13.50 5.15
N ILE A 331 -3.11 12.97 3.92
CA ILE A 331 -2.42 11.72 3.59
C ILE A 331 -1.19 12.00 2.71
N ASP A 332 -0.07 12.31 3.36
CA ASP A 332 1.23 12.51 2.70
C ASP A 332 1.93 11.17 2.42
N ILE A 333 1.24 10.28 1.68
CA ILE A 333 1.83 9.06 1.12
C ILE A 333 3.08 9.41 0.29
N SER A 334 3.10 10.58 -0.35
CA SER A 334 4.23 11.05 -1.15
C SER A 334 5.52 11.16 -0.35
N ARG A 335 5.47 11.81 0.81
CA ARG A 335 6.64 11.94 1.70
C ARG A 335 7.11 10.60 2.25
N SER A 336 6.19 9.70 2.58
CA SER A 336 6.55 8.35 3.05
C SER A 336 7.30 7.56 1.96
N VAL A 337 6.84 7.64 0.70
CA VAL A 337 7.52 7.03 -0.45
C VAL A 337 8.88 7.67 -0.74
N GLU A 338 8.99 9.00 -0.64
CA GLU A 338 10.25 9.70 -0.81
C GLU A 338 11.27 9.31 0.27
N SER A 339 10.84 9.29 1.53
CA SER A 339 11.65 8.83 2.67
C SER A 339 12.16 7.40 2.45
N PHE A 340 11.27 6.49 2.03
CA PHE A 340 11.64 5.13 1.69
C PHE A 340 12.69 5.09 0.56
N SER A 341 12.51 5.86 -0.51
CA SER A 341 13.48 5.94 -1.61
C SER A 341 14.85 6.46 -1.14
N VAL A 342 14.90 7.46 -0.25
CA VAL A 342 16.16 7.98 0.30
C VAL A 342 16.88 6.92 1.13
N ILE A 343 16.13 6.24 2.01
CA ILE A 343 16.64 5.17 2.84
C ILE A 343 17.24 4.06 1.97
N LEU A 344 16.52 3.63 0.92
CA LEU A 344 17.02 2.64 -0.02
C LEU A 344 18.29 3.08 -0.75
N SER A 345 18.33 4.32 -1.25
CA SER A 345 19.52 4.84 -1.93
C SER A 345 20.74 4.87 -1.02
N ASN A 346 20.57 5.19 0.27
CA ASN A 346 21.65 5.16 1.24
C ASN A 346 22.19 3.74 1.47
N LEU A 347 21.31 2.73 1.55
CA LEU A 347 21.74 1.34 1.66
C LEU A 347 22.52 0.88 0.44
N LEU A 348 22.03 1.16 -0.77
CA LEU A 348 22.69 0.76 -2.01
C LEU A 348 24.11 1.33 -2.09
N LYS A 349 24.26 2.61 -1.74
CA LYS A 349 25.57 3.26 -1.66
C LYS A 349 26.46 2.60 -0.61
N ARG A 350 25.90 2.17 0.53
CA ARG A 350 26.68 1.48 1.56
C ARG A 350 27.16 0.11 1.11
N ILE A 351 26.33 -0.64 0.39
CA ILE A 351 26.74 -1.92 -0.22
C ILE A 351 27.90 -1.69 -1.21
N ASP A 352 27.86 -0.62 -2.00
CA ASP A 352 28.97 -0.26 -2.88
C ASP A 352 30.25 0.09 -2.10
N ASP A 353 30.12 0.77 -0.96
CA ASP A 353 31.25 1.06 -0.06
C ASP A 353 31.87 -0.22 0.51
N VAL A 354 31.06 -1.22 0.91
CA VAL A 354 31.54 -2.53 1.39
C VAL A 354 32.33 -3.26 0.29
N GLU A 355 31.79 -3.31 -0.93
CA GLU A 355 32.48 -3.94 -2.07
C GLU A 355 33.84 -3.28 -2.36
N LYS A 356 33.89 -1.94 -2.23
CA LYS A 356 35.13 -1.18 -2.37
C LYS A 356 36.13 -1.45 -1.24
N ASN A 357 35.65 -1.55 0.00
CA ASN A 357 36.47 -1.87 1.17
C ASN A 357 37.07 -3.28 1.05
N ASN A 358 36.29 -4.27 0.64
CA ASN A 358 36.76 -5.63 0.38
C ASN A 358 37.85 -5.67 -0.70
N SER A 359 37.68 -4.89 -1.78
CA SER A 359 38.67 -4.77 -2.85
C SER A 359 39.97 -4.12 -2.36
N ASN A 360 39.87 -3.07 -1.55
CA ASN A 360 41.03 -2.41 -0.94
C ASN A 360 41.78 -3.36 0.00
N PHE A 361 41.08 -4.16 0.79
CA PHE A 361 41.68 -5.17 1.66
C PHE A 361 42.45 -6.22 0.85
N LEU A 362 41.87 -6.79 -0.21
CA LEU A 362 42.57 -7.73 -1.07
C LEU A 362 43.88 -7.14 -1.62
N ASN A 363 43.84 -5.88 -2.09
CA ASN A 363 45.03 -5.20 -2.60
C ASN A 363 46.12 -5.05 -1.53
N LEU A 364 45.75 -4.59 -0.33
CA LEU A 364 46.67 -4.49 0.81
C LEU A 364 47.28 -5.85 1.15
N TYR A 365 46.47 -6.91 1.14
CA TYR A 365 46.91 -8.25 1.48
C TYR A 365 47.84 -8.85 0.41
N TYR A 366 47.54 -8.64 -0.88
CA TYR A 366 48.43 -9.02 -1.97
C TYR A 366 49.80 -8.33 -1.88
N GLU A 367 49.84 -7.07 -1.45
CA GLU A 367 51.09 -6.36 -1.18
C GLU A 367 51.89 -7.05 -0.06
N GLN A 368 51.22 -7.48 1.03
CA GLN A 368 51.88 -8.21 2.12
C GLN A 368 52.45 -9.56 1.64
N ILE A 369 51.72 -10.30 0.80
CA ILE A 369 52.25 -11.56 0.21
C ILE A 369 53.50 -11.31 -0.62
N LYS A 370 53.54 -10.23 -1.41
CA LYS A 370 54.76 -9.86 -2.16
C LYS A 370 55.93 -9.59 -1.24
N LEU A 371 55.70 -8.92 -0.10
CA LEU A 371 56.74 -8.67 0.91
C LEU A 371 57.24 -9.98 1.54
N VAL A 372 56.35 -10.91 1.88
CA VAL A 372 56.74 -12.23 2.43
C VAL A 372 57.56 -13.03 1.40
N LYS A 373 57.14 -13.08 0.13
CA LYS A 373 57.92 -13.70 -0.95
C LYS A 373 59.30 -13.05 -1.13
N SER A 374 59.41 -11.76 -0.87
CA SER A 374 60.70 -11.07 -0.90
C SER A 374 61.64 -11.51 0.23
N LEU A 375 61.12 -11.93 1.40
CA LEU A 375 61.92 -12.49 2.49
C LEU A 375 62.51 -13.86 2.12
N GLU A 376 61.76 -14.69 1.40
CA GLU A 376 62.25 -15.98 0.88
C GLU A 376 63.45 -15.80 -0.06
N LEU A 377 63.41 -14.77 -0.92
CA LEU A 377 64.54 -14.39 -1.75
C LEU A 377 65.75 -13.94 -0.90
N MET A 378 65.53 -13.19 0.17
CA MET A 378 66.60 -12.77 1.08
C MET A 378 67.25 -13.95 1.82
N PHE A 379 66.46 -14.91 2.31
CA PHE A 379 67.00 -16.15 2.88
C PHE A 379 67.82 -16.97 1.86
N SER A 380 67.44 -16.91 0.58
CA SER A 380 68.22 -17.52 -0.49
C SER A 380 69.60 -16.87 -0.66
N ASN A 381 69.68 -15.55 -0.52
CA ASN A 381 70.96 -14.83 -0.54
C ASN A 381 71.82 -15.16 0.69
N ILE A 382 71.21 -15.29 1.88
CA ILE A 382 71.91 -15.71 3.10
C ILE A 382 72.43 -17.14 2.98
N SER A 383 71.65 -18.05 2.39
CA SER A 383 72.08 -19.43 2.11
C SER A 383 73.33 -19.47 1.21
N ALA A 384 73.42 -18.58 0.21
CA ALA A 384 74.63 -18.44 -0.61
C ALA A 384 75.85 -17.97 0.21
N ILE A 385 75.66 -17.09 1.21
CA ILE A 385 76.73 -16.70 2.16
C ILE A 385 77.14 -17.89 3.02
N SER A 386 76.19 -18.68 3.53
CA SER A 386 76.47 -19.88 4.31
C SER A 386 77.32 -20.90 3.54
N SER A 387 76.99 -21.14 2.27
CA SER A 387 77.79 -22.02 1.39
C SER A 387 79.24 -21.52 1.24
N ARG A 388 79.46 -20.20 1.20
CA ARG A 388 80.82 -19.63 1.20
C ARG A 388 81.55 -19.88 2.51
N PHE A 389 80.88 -19.79 3.66
CA PHE A 389 81.47 -20.18 4.95
C PHE A 389 81.92 -21.63 4.97
N GLN A 390 81.09 -22.56 4.46
CA GLN A 390 81.48 -23.97 4.35
C GLN A 390 82.74 -24.16 3.50
N ASN A 391 82.81 -23.51 2.33
CA ASN A 391 84.00 -23.58 1.47
C ASN A 391 85.26 -23.07 2.18
N ILE A 392 85.14 -21.98 2.94
CA ILE A 392 86.26 -21.44 3.72
C ILE A 392 86.65 -22.38 4.85
N ASN A 393 85.68 -23.00 5.52
CA ASN A 393 85.94 -23.97 6.58
C ASN A 393 86.68 -25.20 6.05
N ILE A 394 86.28 -25.72 4.88
CA ILE A 394 86.98 -26.82 4.21
C ILE A 394 88.42 -26.40 3.86
N ALA A 395 88.60 -25.21 3.28
CA ALA A 395 89.94 -24.68 2.97
C ALA A 395 90.80 -24.52 4.24
N SER A 396 90.21 -24.06 5.33
CA SER A 396 90.89 -23.89 6.62
C SER A 396 91.34 -25.23 7.21
N LYS A 397 90.49 -26.27 7.15
CA LYS A 397 90.83 -27.63 7.56
C LYS A 397 92.00 -28.20 6.74
N ILE A 398 91.96 -28.02 5.42
CA ILE A 398 93.05 -28.47 4.53
C ILE A 398 94.37 -27.79 4.90
N GLU A 399 94.35 -26.48 5.16
CA GLU A 399 95.56 -25.72 5.48
C GLU A 399 96.17 -26.12 6.83
N VAL A 400 95.35 -26.40 7.84
CA VAL A 400 95.82 -26.90 9.16
C VAL A 400 96.38 -28.31 9.07
N VAL A 401 95.71 -29.23 8.38
CA VAL A 401 96.21 -30.61 8.22
C VAL A 401 97.53 -30.66 7.45
N LYS A 402 97.76 -29.70 6.55
CA LYS A 402 98.96 -29.64 5.70
C LYS A 402 100.21 -29.15 6.44
N ARG A 403 100.07 -28.45 7.58
CA ARG A 403 101.19 -27.80 8.27
C ARG A 403 101.19 -28.16 9.75
N VAL A 404 102.25 -28.85 10.19
CA VAL A 404 102.43 -29.26 11.58
C VAL A 404 102.49 -28.05 12.53
N GLU A 405 102.96 -26.90 12.04
CA GLU A 405 103.04 -25.65 12.80
C GLU A 405 101.66 -25.03 13.11
N LEU A 406 100.56 -25.58 12.57
CA LEU A 406 99.20 -25.10 12.76
C LEU A 406 98.31 -26.09 13.53
N GLU A 407 98.87 -27.16 14.09
CA GLU A 407 98.14 -28.22 14.82
C GLU A 407 97.27 -27.65 15.97
N ASP A 408 97.78 -26.65 16.69
CA ASP A 408 97.07 -25.92 17.76
C ASP A 408 95.78 -25.21 17.29
N MET A 409 95.55 -25.07 15.98
CA MET A 409 94.37 -24.41 15.40
C MET A 409 93.19 -25.37 15.17
N GLU A 410 93.40 -26.69 15.30
CA GLU A 410 92.38 -27.70 15.01
C GLU A 410 91.13 -27.52 15.88
N GLY A 411 91.30 -27.16 17.16
CA GLY A 411 90.22 -26.84 18.08
C GLY A 411 89.35 -25.66 17.62
N ASN A 412 89.98 -24.56 17.20
CA ASN A 412 89.26 -23.36 16.74
C ASN A 412 88.50 -23.62 15.42
N ILE A 413 89.06 -24.43 14.51
CA ILE A 413 88.40 -24.80 13.25
C ILE A 413 87.23 -25.78 13.49
N SER A 414 87.35 -26.65 14.49
CA SER A 414 86.24 -27.50 14.94
C SER A 414 85.09 -26.66 15.50
N GLU A 415 85.41 -25.60 16.26
CA GLU A 415 84.40 -24.68 16.79
C GLU A 415 83.77 -23.80 15.69
N MET A 416 84.55 -23.29 14.73
CA MET A 416 84.03 -22.65 13.51
C MET A 416 83.08 -23.57 12.75
N SER A 417 83.39 -24.87 12.66
CA SER A 417 82.52 -25.85 11.99
C SER A 417 81.16 -25.96 12.67
N LYS A 418 81.11 -25.93 14.01
CA LYS A 418 79.86 -25.94 14.78
C LYS A 418 79.04 -24.68 14.51
N ILE A 419 79.67 -23.51 14.56
CA ILE A 419 79.00 -22.23 14.32
C ILE A 419 78.39 -22.19 12.91
N ILE A 420 79.10 -22.68 11.89
CA ILE A 420 78.58 -22.77 10.51
C ILE A 420 77.38 -23.71 10.42
N SER A 421 77.45 -24.86 11.09
CA SER A 421 76.33 -25.81 11.16
C SER A 421 75.08 -25.19 11.82
N ASP A 422 75.26 -24.37 12.86
CA ASP A 422 74.15 -23.68 13.53
C ASP A 422 73.54 -22.59 12.64
N ILE A 423 74.37 -21.84 11.90
CA ILE A 423 73.91 -20.87 10.90
C ILE A 423 73.06 -21.57 9.83
N GLU A 424 73.52 -22.69 9.30
CA GLU A 424 72.83 -23.45 8.25
C GLU A 424 71.50 -24.06 8.75
N LEU A 425 71.48 -24.58 9.98
CA LEU A 425 70.27 -25.07 10.62
C LEU A 425 69.22 -23.95 10.76
N ASN A 426 69.64 -22.76 11.18
CA ASN A 426 68.75 -21.61 11.35
C ASN A 426 68.23 -21.09 10.00
N ILE A 427 69.07 -21.04 8.96
CA ILE A 427 68.66 -20.68 7.59
C ILE A 427 67.60 -21.66 7.05
N THR A 428 67.83 -22.96 7.27
CA THR A 428 66.90 -24.02 6.81
C THR A 428 65.55 -23.89 7.52
N LYS A 429 65.57 -23.74 8.85
CA LYS A 429 64.35 -23.50 9.65
C LYS A 429 63.62 -22.24 9.18
N GLY A 430 64.33 -21.13 8.99
CA GLY A 430 63.73 -19.88 8.54
C GLY A 430 63.07 -19.98 7.16
N ARG A 431 63.68 -20.73 6.22
CA ARG A 431 63.09 -21.03 4.92
C ARG A 431 61.83 -21.88 5.01
N GLU A 432 61.88 -23.02 5.70
CA GLU A 432 60.72 -23.89 5.89
C GLU A 432 59.54 -23.12 6.47
N PHE A 433 59.83 -22.26 7.44
CA PHE A 433 58.85 -21.43 8.11
C PHE A 433 58.24 -20.38 7.18
N LEU A 434 59.05 -19.70 6.36
CA LEU A 434 58.57 -18.77 5.33
C LEU A 434 57.72 -19.47 4.26
N SER A 435 58.10 -20.66 3.79
CA SER A 435 57.31 -21.42 2.82
C SER A 435 55.94 -21.79 3.39
N GLN A 436 55.86 -22.14 4.68
CA GLN A 436 54.58 -22.39 5.36
C GLN A 436 53.71 -21.12 5.45
N ILE A 437 54.31 -19.97 5.80
CA ILE A 437 53.61 -18.68 5.85
C ILE A 437 53.09 -18.30 4.46
N ILE A 438 53.90 -18.43 3.40
CA ILE A 438 53.51 -18.10 2.03
C ILE A 438 52.32 -18.97 1.60
N PHE A 439 52.44 -20.29 1.74
CA PHE A 439 51.36 -21.22 1.39
C PHE A 439 50.05 -20.85 2.12
N PHE A 440 50.15 -20.52 3.40
CA PHE A 440 49.01 -20.16 4.20
C PHE A 440 48.38 -18.84 3.75
N PHE A 441 49.17 -17.79 3.54
CA PHE A 441 48.66 -16.51 3.07
C PHE A 441 48.03 -16.60 1.69
N GLU A 442 48.61 -17.37 0.77
CA GLU A 442 48.00 -17.63 -0.55
C GLU A 442 46.65 -18.34 -0.41
N LYS A 443 46.54 -19.32 0.50
CA LYS A 443 45.28 -19.98 0.80
C LYS A 443 44.24 -19.01 1.33
N VAL A 444 44.58 -18.20 2.33
CA VAL A 444 43.65 -17.22 2.91
C VAL A 444 43.19 -16.19 1.90
N VAL A 445 44.08 -15.67 1.05
CA VAL A 445 43.67 -14.74 -0.01
C VAL A 445 42.70 -15.39 -0.97
N LYS A 446 42.97 -16.62 -1.38
CA LYS A 446 42.08 -17.35 -2.28
C LYS A 446 40.70 -17.57 -1.65
N ASP A 447 40.67 -17.88 -0.36
CA ASP A 447 39.43 -18.07 0.39
C ASP A 447 38.65 -16.75 0.54
N CYS A 448 39.34 -15.63 0.84
CA CYS A 448 38.75 -14.30 0.89
C CYS A 448 38.25 -13.82 -0.48
N ASP A 449 39.04 -14.02 -1.54
CA ASP A 449 38.69 -13.61 -2.91
C ASP A 449 37.45 -14.37 -3.42
N ASN A 450 37.42 -15.69 -3.24
CA ASN A 450 36.24 -16.51 -3.57
C ASN A 450 35.01 -16.07 -2.76
N ARG A 451 35.18 -15.76 -1.48
CA ARG A 451 34.10 -15.24 -0.66
C ARG A 451 33.59 -13.90 -1.16
N PHE A 452 34.46 -12.93 -1.39
CA PHE A 452 34.04 -11.60 -1.87
C PHE A 452 33.37 -11.68 -3.24
N TYR A 453 33.76 -12.64 -4.08
CA TYR A 453 33.05 -12.97 -5.30
C TYR A 453 31.62 -13.47 -5.05
N LEU A 454 31.43 -14.41 -4.11
CA LEU A 454 30.10 -14.90 -3.73
C LEU A 454 29.23 -13.79 -3.10
N GLU A 455 29.82 -12.96 -2.25
CA GLU A 455 29.18 -11.82 -1.59
C GLU A 455 28.73 -10.76 -2.60
N ARG A 456 29.58 -10.41 -3.56
CA ARG A 456 29.20 -9.52 -4.66
C ARG A 456 28.02 -10.07 -5.47
N ASN A 457 27.99 -11.37 -5.73
CA ASN A 457 26.87 -12.00 -6.42
C ASN A 457 25.59 -11.95 -5.57
N TYR A 458 25.69 -12.15 -4.27
CA TYR A 458 24.58 -12.01 -3.33
C TYR A 458 24.06 -10.56 -3.29
N PHE A 459 24.95 -9.58 -3.13
CA PHE A 459 24.62 -8.15 -3.16
C PHE A 459 23.97 -7.75 -4.48
N ASN A 460 24.44 -8.23 -5.63
CA ASN A 460 23.78 -7.94 -6.90
C ASN A 460 22.35 -8.49 -6.98
N LYS A 461 22.08 -9.69 -6.44
CA LYS A 461 20.71 -10.22 -6.35
C LYS A 461 19.86 -9.36 -5.42
N PHE A 462 20.43 -8.95 -4.29
CA PHE A 462 19.77 -8.11 -3.30
C PHE A 462 19.42 -6.72 -3.85
N LYS A 463 20.36 -6.05 -4.52
CA LYS A 463 20.14 -4.76 -5.20
C LYS A 463 18.96 -4.83 -6.19
N LYS A 464 18.82 -5.94 -6.93
CA LYS A 464 17.68 -6.16 -7.84
C LYS A 464 16.36 -6.28 -7.10
N LEU A 465 16.30 -7.08 -6.03
CA LEU A 465 15.10 -7.21 -5.19
C LEU A 465 14.70 -5.87 -4.56
N PHE A 466 15.67 -5.05 -4.16
CA PHE A 466 15.41 -3.72 -3.61
C PHE A 466 14.87 -2.72 -4.63
N MET A 467 15.34 -2.79 -5.87
CA MET A 467 14.76 -1.99 -6.96
C MET A 467 13.33 -2.44 -7.28
N GLU A 468 13.03 -3.73 -7.21
CA GLU A 468 11.68 -4.25 -7.34
C GLU A 468 10.77 -3.74 -6.21
N ILE A 469 11.23 -3.81 -4.95
CA ILE A 469 10.53 -3.26 -3.78
C ILE A 469 10.24 -1.76 -3.97
N LYS A 470 11.22 -0.99 -4.43
CA LYS A 470 11.06 0.44 -4.73
C LYS A 470 9.94 0.66 -5.74
N ASN A 471 9.97 -0.07 -6.86
CA ASN A 471 8.96 0.07 -7.91
C ASN A 471 7.56 -0.31 -7.40
N ASN A 472 7.45 -1.38 -6.60
CA ASN A 472 6.18 -1.80 -6.02
C ASN A 472 5.57 -0.71 -5.13
N ILE A 473 6.36 -0.01 -4.32
CA ILE A 473 5.85 1.13 -3.54
C ILE A 473 5.34 2.25 -4.44
N PHE A 474 6.06 2.59 -5.51
CA PHE A 474 5.61 3.62 -6.44
C PHE A 474 4.30 3.24 -7.13
N GLU A 475 4.14 1.98 -7.52
CA GLU A 475 2.89 1.48 -8.10
C GLU A 475 1.74 1.48 -7.08
N ILE A 476 1.97 1.03 -5.84
CA ILE A 476 0.94 1.08 -4.78
C ILE A 476 0.52 2.53 -4.50
N LYS A 477 1.49 3.46 -4.40
CA LYS A 477 1.20 4.90 -4.27
C LYS A 477 0.38 5.40 -5.44
N LYS A 478 0.76 5.05 -6.67
CA LYS A 478 0.07 5.48 -7.88
C LYS A 478 -1.36 4.96 -7.90
N ILE A 479 -1.58 3.69 -7.58
CA ILE A 479 -2.90 3.08 -7.47
C ILE A 479 -3.74 3.82 -6.40
N ALA A 480 -3.19 4.05 -5.22
CA ALA A 480 -3.89 4.73 -4.13
C ALA A 480 -4.26 6.19 -4.48
N LEU A 481 -3.35 6.92 -5.15
CA LEU A 481 -3.60 8.30 -5.58
C LEU A 481 -4.53 8.38 -6.81
N ASP A 482 -4.26 7.60 -7.84
CA ASP A 482 -4.92 7.71 -9.16
C ASP A 482 -6.27 6.99 -9.21
N GLN A 483 -6.53 5.97 -8.39
CA GLN A 483 -7.79 5.20 -8.46
C GLN A 483 -8.74 5.47 -7.29
N VAL A 484 -8.20 5.82 -6.12
CA VAL A 484 -9.00 6.00 -4.91
C VAL A 484 -9.15 7.49 -4.61
N LEU A 485 -8.05 8.23 -4.41
CA LEU A 485 -8.10 9.65 -4.07
C LEU A 485 -8.65 10.55 -5.19
N SER A 486 -8.45 10.17 -6.46
CA SER A 486 -8.98 10.91 -7.61
C SER A 486 -10.47 10.62 -7.90
N TYR A 487 -11.07 9.63 -7.23
CA TYR A 487 -12.42 9.16 -7.56
C TYR A 487 -13.45 10.28 -7.35
N GLU A 488 -14.18 10.60 -8.41
CA GLU A 488 -15.23 11.63 -8.39
C GLU A 488 -16.54 11.02 -7.93
N ILE A 489 -16.84 11.21 -6.64
CA ILE A 489 -18.12 10.83 -6.05
C ILE A 489 -19.11 11.94 -6.44
N PHE A 490 -20.14 11.58 -7.21
CA PHE A 490 -21.10 12.49 -7.84
C PHE A 490 -20.57 13.30 -9.04
N PRO A 491 -20.34 12.66 -10.20
CA PRO A 491 -20.00 13.39 -11.42
C PRO A 491 -21.13 14.33 -11.86
N VAL A 492 -20.83 15.31 -12.72
CA VAL A 492 -21.80 16.33 -13.21
C VAL A 492 -23.13 15.71 -13.66
N ASP A 493 -23.10 14.67 -14.49
CA ASP A 493 -24.32 14.02 -14.97
C ASP A 493 -25.17 13.39 -13.83
N PHE A 494 -24.57 13.02 -12.68
CA PHE A 494 -25.35 12.58 -11.51
C PHE A 494 -26.13 13.75 -10.89
N LEU A 495 -25.47 14.91 -10.74
CA LEU A 495 -26.08 16.12 -10.19
C LEU A 495 -27.18 16.64 -11.10
N GLU A 496 -27.00 16.57 -12.42
CA GLU A 496 -28.04 16.94 -13.39
C GLU A 496 -29.31 16.10 -13.21
N ILE A 497 -29.18 14.77 -13.11
CA ILE A 497 -30.33 13.88 -12.88
C ILE A 497 -30.97 14.13 -11.50
N PHE A 498 -30.16 14.46 -10.48
CA PHE A 498 -30.68 14.81 -9.16
C PHE A 498 -31.49 16.12 -9.16
N GLU A 499 -31.06 17.12 -9.93
CA GLU A 499 -31.84 18.35 -10.14
C GLU A 499 -33.15 18.10 -10.92
N GLU A 500 -33.17 17.16 -11.87
CA GLU A 500 -34.43 16.72 -12.50
C GLU A 500 -35.41 16.15 -11.48
N VAL A 501 -34.94 15.36 -10.50
CA VAL A 501 -35.78 14.79 -9.44
C VAL A 501 -36.34 15.89 -8.54
N LYS A 502 -35.50 16.86 -8.14
CA LYS A 502 -35.97 18.05 -7.38
C LYS A 502 -37.05 18.81 -8.12
N LEU A 503 -36.86 19.06 -9.42
CA LEU A 503 -37.83 19.76 -10.25
C LEU A 503 -39.13 18.95 -10.40
N GLY A 504 -39.03 17.64 -10.54
CA GLY A 504 -40.19 16.73 -10.55
C GLY A 504 -41.01 16.82 -9.25
N ILE A 505 -40.35 16.82 -8.09
CA ILE A 505 -41.01 16.97 -6.78
C ILE A 505 -41.63 18.36 -6.63
N HIS A 506 -40.95 19.42 -7.09
CA HIS A 506 -41.53 20.75 -7.14
C HIS A 506 -42.81 20.80 -7.99
N ASN A 507 -42.86 20.05 -9.10
CA ASN A 507 -44.07 19.95 -9.92
C ASN A 507 -45.22 19.21 -9.23
N ILE A 508 -44.94 18.27 -8.30
CA ILE A 508 -45.98 17.67 -7.45
C ILE A 508 -46.67 18.73 -6.58
N LYS A 509 -45.92 19.73 -6.09
CA LYS A 509 -46.49 20.88 -5.37
C LYS A 509 -47.45 21.70 -6.24
N ASN A 510 -47.18 21.80 -7.53
CA ASN A 510 -48.06 22.48 -8.48
C ASN A 510 -49.35 21.67 -8.73
N LEU A 511 -49.25 20.33 -8.80
CA LEU A 511 -50.43 19.44 -8.89
C LEU A 511 -51.37 19.62 -7.70
N ARG A 512 -50.83 19.84 -6.49
CA ARG A 512 -51.64 20.16 -5.31
C ARG A 512 -52.47 21.42 -5.50
N MET A 513 -51.89 22.47 -6.09
CA MET A 513 -52.62 23.71 -6.39
C MET A 513 -53.71 23.48 -7.43
N ASP A 514 -53.48 22.62 -8.42
CA ASP A 514 -54.49 22.22 -9.39
C ASP A 514 -55.68 21.52 -8.73
N LEU A 515 -55.44 20.62 -7.76
CA LEU A 515 -56.52 19.96 -7.01
C LEU A 515 -57.31 20.92 -6.13
N LEU A 516 -56.65 21.90 -5.50
CA LEU A 516 -57.34 22.93 -4.71
C LEU A 516 -58.25 23.81 -5.58
N ASN A 517 -57.82 24.10 -6.82
CA ASN A 517 -58.68 24.80 -7.79
C ASN A 517 -59.88 23.93 -8.18
N LEU A 518 -59.67 22.63 -8.38
CA LEU A 518 -60.74 21.69 -8.71
C LEU A 518 -61.74 21.52 -7.55
N GLU A 519 -61.25 21.46 -6.31
CA GLU A 519 -62.07 21.48 -5.10
C GLU A 519 -62.93 22.76 -5.04
N LYS A 520 -62.35 23.93 -5.36
CA LYS A 520 -63.09 25.19 -5.45
C LYS A 520 -64.17 25.15 -6.54
N THR A 521 -63.86 24.64 -7.73
CA THR A 521 -64.86 24.44 -8.80
C THR A 521 -66.00 23.54 -8.32
N LEU A 522 -65.71 22.45 -7.60
CA LEU A 522 -66.72 21.56 -7.02
C LEU A 522 -67.56 22.24 -5.93
N MET A 523 -66.97 23.13 -5.12
CA MET A 523 -67.72 23.92 -4.13
C MET A 523 -68.67 24.93 -4.79
N GLU A 524 -68.23 25.60 -5.85
CA GLU A 524 -69.08 26.49 -6.66
C GLU A 524 -70.25 25.70 -7.28
N MET A 525 -69.97 24.55 -7.89
CA MET A 525 -71.00 23.65 -8.42
C MET A 525 -71.99 23.19 -7.37
N ASP A 526 -71.52 22.77 -6.20
CA ASP A 526 -72.38 22.30 -5.10
C ASP A 526 -73.33 23.40 -4.61
N ASN A 527 -72.83 24.63 -4.47
CA ASN A 527 -73.64 25.79 -4.07
C ASN A 527 -74.75 26.09 -5.10
N ASP A 528 -74.43 26.07 -6.40
CA ASP A 528 -75.37 26.33 -7.48
C ASP A 528 -76.44 25.24 -7.60
N ILE A 529 -76.02 23.96 -7.49
CA ILE A 529 -76.91 22.79 -7.52
C ILE A 529 -77.86 22.81 -6.31
N ASN A 530 -77.34 23.01 -5.10
CA ASN A 530 -78.17 23.00 -3.88
C ASN A 530 -79.11 24.21 -3.83
N SER A 531 -78.66 25.41 -4.27
CA SER A 531 -79.53 26.59 -4.37
C SER A 531 -80.68 26.38 -5.35
N THR A 532 -80.42 25.72 -6.49
CA THR A 532 -81.44 25.41 -7.49
C THR A 532 -82.39 24.30 -6.99
N LEU A 533 -81.85 23.28 -6.31
CA LEU A 533 -82.62 22.22 -5.70
C LEU A 533 -83.59 22.77 -4.63
N ASP A 534 -83.13 23.66 -3.76
CA ASP A 534 -83.96 24.29 -2.73
C ASP A 534 -85.10 25.13 -3.33
N LEU A 535 -84.83 25.86 -4.42
CA LEU A 535 -85.85 26.61 -5.15
C LEU A 535 -86.91 25.68 -5.78
N GLU A 536 -86.51 24.56 -6.38
CA GLU A 536 -87.43 23.59 -6.97
C GLU A 536 -88.20 22.79 -5.91
N LEU A 537 -87.61 22.51 -4.75
CA LEU A 537 -88.31 21.91 -3.61
C LEU A 537 -89.40 22.84 -3.06
N LEU A 538 -89.09 24.14 -2.93
CA LEU A 538 -90.05 25.16 -2.51
C LEU A 538 -91.21 25.31 -3.50
N LYS A 539 -90.95 25.29 -4.82
CA LYS A 539 -91.99 25.32 -5.86
C LYS A 539 -92.93 24.11 -5.81
N ASN A 540 -92.39 22.94 -5.45
CA ASN A 540 -93.14 21.68 -5.38
C ASN A 540 -93.73 21.38 -3.98
N GLY A 541 -93.54 22.26 -3.00
CA GLY A 541 -94.06 22.10 -1.63
C GLY A 541 -93.38 20.97 -0.82
N LEU A 542 -92.20 20.53 -1.23
CA LEU A 542 -91.45 19.42 -0.61
C LEU A 542 -90.36 19.96 0.34
N LYS A 543 -90.13 19.26 1.45
CA LYS A 543 -89.03 19.60 2.40
C LYS A 543 -87.73 18.85 2.10
N CYS A 544 -87.83 17.67 1.49
CA CYS A 544 -86.70 16.82 1.13
C CYS A 544 -87.12 15.85 0.01
N VAL A 545 -86.14 15.38 -0.76
CA VAL A 545 -86.33 14.33 -1.78
C VAL A 545 -85.29 13.24 -1.58
N GLU A 546 -85.78 12.00 -1.48
CA GLU A 546 -84.96 10.79 -1.54
C GLU A 546 -84.77 10.34 -2.99
N ILE A 547 -83.63 9.70 -3.26
CA ILE A 547 -83.32 9.19 -4.60
C ILE A 547 -84.17 7.94 -4.87
N GLU A 548 -84.98 8.00 -5.92
CA GLU A 548 -85.87 6.89 -6.32
C GLU A 548 -85.09 5.71 -6.90
N ASP A 549 -84.08 5.96 -7.75
CA ASP A 549 -83.25 4.92 -8.37
C ASP A 549 -81.92 4.72 -7.62
N LYS A 550 -82.00 4.13 -6.43
CA LYS A 550 -80.80 3.76 -5.64
C LYS A 550 -79.93 2.72 -6.36
N GLU A 551 -80.51 1.87 -7.21
CA GLU A 551 -79.80 0.87 -8.00
C GLU A 551 -78.86 1.48 -9.05
N PHE A 552 -79.23 2.62 -9.63
CA PHE A 552 -78.33 3.37 -10.53
C PHE A 552 -77.03 3.79 -9.84
N ILE A 553 -77.13 4.34 -8.63
CA ILE A 553 -75.95 4.77 -7.86
C ILE A 553 -75.16 3.55 -7.36
N ARG A 554 -75.82 2.45 -6.95
CA ARG A 554 -75.15 1.18 -6.60
C ARG A 554 -74.32 0.62 -7.76
N ARG A 555 -74.83 0.65 -8.99
CA ARG A 555 -74.10 0.19 -10.19
C ARG A 555 -72.83 1.02 -10.45
N ILE A 556 -72.89 2.32 -10.19
CA ILE A 556 -71.75 3.24 -10.32
C ILE A 556 -70.73 2.97 -9.20
N ALA A 557 -71.19 2.88 -7.95
CA ALA A 557 -70.35 2.59 -6.78
C ALA A 557 -69.64 1.23 -6.91
N ASN A 558 -70.27 0.22 -7.52
CA ASN A 558 -69.64 -1.09 -7.75
C ASN A 558 -68.51 -1.07 -8.79
N ARG A 559 -68.38 0.02 -9.57
CA ARG A 559 -67.26 0.22 -10.50
C ARG A 559 -66.07 0.93 -9.84
N PHE A 560 -66.20 1.36 -8.58
CA PHE A 560 -65.09 1.96 -7.84
C PHE A 560 -64.14 0.87 -7.34
N THR A 561 -62.85 1.07 -7.57
CA THR A 561 -61.76 0.18 -7.14
C THR A 561 -61.27 0.51 -5.72
N LEU A 562 -61.35 1.78 -5.31
CA LEU A 562 -61.02 2.23 -3.95
C LEU A 562 -62.22 2.10 -3.00
N PHE A 563 -62.06 1.29 -1.95
CA PHE A 563 -63.10 1.00 -0.96
C PHE A 563 -63.63 2.25 -0.24
N ILE A 564 -62.74 3.18 0.13
CA ILE A 564 -63.12 4.42 0.82
C ILE A 564 -64.11 5.23 -0.03
N HIS A 565 -63.84 5.36 -1.34
CA HIS A 565 -64.71 6.09 -2.26
C HIS A 565 -66.05 5.37 -2.44
N LYS A 566 -66.01 4.03 -2.52
CA LYS A 566 -67.21 3.19 -2.67
C LYS A 566 -68.12 3.32 -1.45
N LYS A 567 -67.56 3.19 -0.25
CA LYS A 567 -68.27 3.28 1.03
C LYS A 567 -68.91 4.65 1.21
N TYR A 568 -68.19 5.72 0.87
CA TYR A 568 -68.73 7.08 0.97
C TYR A 568 -69.93 7.30 0.04
N LEU A 569 -69.82 6.92 -1.24
CA LEU A 569 -70.92 7.08 -2.20
C LEU A 569 -72.19 6.29 -1.78
N LEU A 570 -72.02 5.07 -1.25
CA LEU A 570 -73.14 4.26 -0.76
C LEU A 570 -73.78 4.83 0.51
N SER A 571 -72.99 5.45 1.40
CA SER A 571 -73.50 6.10 2.61
C SER A 571 -74.43 7.30 2.34
N LEU A 572 -74.36 7.89 1.16
CA LEU A 572 -75.21 9.02 0.75
C LEU A 572 -76.60 8.58 0.26
N ILE A 573 -76.85 7.27 0.11
CA ILE A 573 -78.09 6.72 -0.48
C ILE A 573 -78.80 5.65 0.37
N GLU A 574 -78.11 5.04 1.34
CA GLU A 574 -78.61 3.97 2.21
C GLU A 574 -78.72 4.42 3.68
N ASP A 575 -79.66 3.84 4.44
CA ASP A 575 -79.74 4.03 5.90
C ASP A 575 -78.56 3.34 6.60
N GLU A 576 -78.05 3.90 7.71
CA GLU A 576 -76.83 3.47 8.42
C GLU A 576 -76.70 1.96 8.68
N LYS A 577 -77.81 1.20 8.71
CA LYS A 577 -77.83 -0.25 8.94
C LYS A 577 -77.41 -1.10 7.73
N ASP A 578 -77.59 -0.62 6.50
CA ASP A 578 -77.27 -1.38 5.28
C ASP A 578 -75.80 -1.20 4.86
N VAL A 579 -75.20 -0.05 5.17
CA VAL A 579 -73.79 0.28 4.88
C VAL A 579 -72.81 -0.63 5.64
N HIS A 580 -73.18 -1.09 6.85
CA HIS A 580 -72.38 -2.02 7.66
C HIS A 580 -72.42 -3.48 7.16
N SER A 581 -73.40 -3.86 6.34
CA SER A 581 -73.46 -5.23 5.78
C SER A 581 -72.42 -5.48 4.68
N PHE A 582 -71.78 -4.43 4.16
CA PHE A 582 -70.71 -4.50 3.17
C PHE A 582 -69.31 -4.73 3.79
N ASP A 583 -69.19 -4.77 5.13
CA ASP A 583 -67.92 -4.95 5.85
C ASP A 583 -67.30 -6.37 5.69
N GLU A 584 -68.01 -7.37 5.16
CA GLU A 584 -67.54 -8.78 5.16
C GLU A 584 -67.04 -9.35 3.82
N GLY A 585 -67.01 -8.61 2.72
CA GLY A 585 -66.72 -9.23 1.42
C GLY A 585 -66.03 -8.34 0.40
N SER A 586 -64.71 -8.18 0.53
CA SER A 586 -63.69 -8.01 -0.54
C SER A 586 -62.53 -7.10 -0.11
N VAL A 587 -61.69 -7.62 0.78
CA VAL A 587 -60.32 -7.11 0.92
C VAL A 587 -59.52 -7.68 -0.25
N ILE A 588 -59.30 -6.89 -1.29
CA ILE A 588 -58.21 -7.14 -2.22
C ILE A 588 -56.99 -6.39 -1.69
N LEU A 589 -56.13 -7.13 -1.00
CA LEU A 589 -54.75 -6.74 -0.69
C LEU A 589 -53.95 -6.76 -2.00
N PHE A 590 -53.39 -5.62 -2.40
CA PHE A 590 -52.17 -5.56 -3.21
C PHE A 590 -51.26 -4.46 -2.65
#